data_AF-A0A5J4PGL9-F1
#
_entry.id   AF-A0A5J4PGL9-F1
#
_cell.length_a   1.000
_cell.length_b   1.000
_cell.length_c   1.000
_cell.angle_alpha   90.00
_cell.angle_beta   90.00
_cell.angle_gamma   90.00
#
_symmetry.space_group_name_H-M   'P 1'
#
loop_
_entity.id
_entity.type
_entity.pdbx_description
1 polymer ?
#
loop_
_entity_poly.entity_id
_entity_poly.type
_entity_poly.pdbx_seq_one_letter_code
_entity_poly.pdbx_strand_id
1 'polypeptide(L)'
;MDPQDYRQKSARLKVLLKALTVAIKEIEKKIQKIIEEDETLSHQFKLLCSIGGVGERTAVKVIVGTNAFRDFTDARKFCCHAGLAPFSYTSGSSIHSRNRVSQRADKNIKALLHMGALTAATRMEGELHEYYMKKVAEGKNK
;
A
#
# COMPACT_ATOMS: atom_id res chain seq x y z
N MET A 1 38.58 -5.54 -3.76
CA MET A 1 38.26 -4.27 -3.07
C MET A 1 38.97 -4.31 -1.74
N ASP A 2 39.81 -3.32 -1.44
CA ASP A 2 40.58 -3.28 -0.20
C ASP A 2 39.63 -3.27 1.03
N PRO A 3 39.77 -4.19 2.00
CA PRO A 3 38.95 -4.23 3.21
C PRO A 3 38.92 -2.91 3.99
N GLN A 4 39.98 -2.11 3.92
CA GLN A 4 40.08 -0.83 4.63
C GLN A 4 39.22 0.26 3.95
N ASP A 5 39.26 0.34 2.63
CA ASP A 5 38.40 1.22 1.81
C ASP A 5 36.90 0.89 1.99
N TYR A 6 36.54 -0.40 2.02
CA TYR A 6 35.16 -0.82 2.30
C TYR A 6 34.66 -0.34 3.67
N ARG A 7 35.48 -0.48 4.73
CA ARG A 7 35.10 -0.05 6.09
C ARG A 7 34.89 1.46 6.15
N GLN A 8 35.75 2.25 5.52
CA GLN A 8 35.59 3.71 5.47
C GLN A 8 34.33 4.12 4.68
N LYS A 9 34.08 3.50 3.52
CA LYS A 9 32.84 3.73 2.74
C LYS A 9 31.59 3.39 3.54
N SER A 10 31.57 2.23 4.19
CA SER A 10 30.46 1.80 5.04
C SER A 10 30.19 2.77 6.19
N ALA A 11 31.24 3.27 6.86
CA ALA A 11 31.10 4.23 7.94
C ALA A 11 30.46 5.54 7.45
N ARG A 12 30.90 6.08 6.32
CA ARG A 12 30.33 7.30 5.71
C ARG A 12 28.85 7.11 5.33
N LEU A 13 28.52 5.99 4.68
CA LEU A 13 27.13 5.69 4.28
C LEU A 13 26.20 5.55 5.49
N LYS A 14 26.67 4.97 6.59
CA LYS A 14 25.88 4.87 7.84
C LYS A 14 25.53 6.24 8.41
N VAL A 15 26.45 7.20 8.37
CA VAL A 15 26.18 8.58 8.80
C VAL A 15 25.10 9.22 7.94
N LEU A 16 25.20 9.08 6.61
CA LEU A 16 24.19 9.60 5.68
C LEU A 16 22.82 8.96 5.87
N LEU A 17 22.75 7.63 6.02
CA LEU A 17 21.52 6.91 6.30
C LEU A 17 20.85 7.38 7.60
N LYS A 18 21.65 7.65 8.64
CA LYS A 18 21.14 8.19 9.90
C LYS A 18 20.52 9.57 9.71
N ALA A 19 21.19 10.47 8.98
CA ALA A 19 20.67 11.80 8.69
C ALA A 19 19.36 11.74 7.89
N LEU A 20 19.29 10.91 6.85
CA LEU A 20 18.07 10.70 6.05
C LEU A 20 16.94 10.12 6.90
N THR A 21 17.24 9.20 7.81
CA THR A 21 16.23 8.62 8.72
C THR A 21 15.64 9.67 9.66
N VAL A 22 16.46 10.61 10.15
CA VAL A 22 15.98 11.73 10.98
C VAL A 22 15.07 12.64 10.16
N ALA A 23 15.50 13.03 8.95
CA ALA A 23 14.69 13.87 8.07
C ALA A 23 13.34 13.24 7.72
N ILE A 24 13.30 11.93 7.43
CA ILE A 24 12.05 11.20 7.19
C ILE A 24 11.12 11.29 8.41
N LYS A 25 11.63 11.06 9.62
CA LYS A 25 10.82 11.13 10.86
C LYS A 25 10.28 12.53 11.12
N GLU A 26 11.05 13.57 10.82
CA GLU A 26 10.58 14.95 10.94
C GLU A 26 9.46 15.27 9.95
N ILE A 27 9.56 14.77 8.72
CA ILE A 27 8.51 14.91 7.71
C ILE A 27 7.26 14.13 8.12
N GLU A 28 7.39 12.90 8.60
CA GLU A 28 6.27 12.09 9.10
C GLU A 28 5.52 12.81 10.22
N LYS A 29 6.24 13.44 11.17
CA LYS A 29 5.62 14.27 12.21
C LYS A 29 4.86 15.47 11.66
N LYS A 30 5.41 16.15 10.64
CA LYS A 30 4.72 17.28 9.99
C LYS A 30 3.44 16.83 9.29
N ILE A 31 3.48 15.69 8.59
CA ILE A 31 2.29 15.09 7.96
C ILE A 31 1.23 14.78 9.02
N GLN A 32 1.63 14.14 10.11
CA GLN A 32 0.71 13.81 11.20
C GLN A 32 0.05 15.05 11.80
N LYS A 33 0.82 16.12 12.03
CA LYS A 33 0.30 17.40 12.52
C LYS A 33 -0.74 18.01 11.57
N ILE A 34 -0.49 18.00 10.26
CA ILE A 34 -1.44 18.50 9.25
C ILE A 34 -2.74 17.70 9.27
N ILE A 35 -2.66 16.37 9.44
CA ILE A 35 -3.84 15.50 9.52
C ILE A 35 -4.64 15.77 10.80
N GLU A 36 -3.97 16.03 11.91
CA GLU A 36 -4.61 16.30 13.20
C GLU A 36 -5.29 17.68 13.26
N GLU A 37 -4.75 18.67 12.53
CA GLU A 37 -5.29 20.03 12.45
C GLU A 37 -6.59 20.12 11.63
N ASP A 38 -6.87 19.15 10.76
CA ASP A 38 -8.10 19.09 9.95
C ASP A 38 -9.01 17.94 10.43
N GLU A 39 -10.21 18.27 10.89
CA GLU A 39 -11.16 17.27 11.42
C GLU A 39 -11.55 16.20 10.39
N THR A 40 -11.68 16.58 9.11
CA THR A 40 -12.06 15.65 8.04
C THR A 40 -10.93 14.67 7.78
N LEU A 41 -9.70 15.16 7.64
CA LEU A 41 -8.53 14.32 7.44
C LEU A 41 -8.29 13.41 8.66
N SER A 42 -8.40 13.94 9.86
CA SER A 42 -8.27 13.18 11.11
C SER A 42 -9.28 12.04 11.18
N HIS A 43 -10.54 12.31 10.84
CA HIS A 43 -11.59 11.29 10.80
C HIS A 43 -11.32 10.22 9.75
N GLN A 44 -11.00 10.61 8.50
CA GLN A 44 -10.69 9.69 7.42
C GLN A 44 -9.47 8.82 7.74
N PHE A 45 -8.44 9.41 8.33
CA PHE A 45 -7.22 8.71 8.74
C PHE A 45 -7.50 7.66 9.80
N LYS A 46 -8.27 8.01 10.85
CA LYS A 46 -8.68 7.06 11.89
C LYS A 46 -9.47 5.88 11.32
N LEU A 47 -10.41 6.14 10.41
CA LEU A 47 -11.18 5.08 9.75
C LEU A 47 -10.28 4.16 8.92
N LEU A 48 -9.36 4.72 8.13
CA LEU A 48 -8.44 3.91 7.33
C LEU A 48 -7.52 3.05 8.20
N CYS A 49 -6.93 3.62 9.25
CA CYS A 49 -6.06 2.89 10.18
C CYS A 49 -6.80 1.84 11.03
N SER A 50 -8.13 1.90 11.10
CA SER A 50 -8.93 0.86 11.76
C SER A 50 -9.03 -0.44 10.94
N ILE A 51 -8.70 -0.39 9.64
CA ILE A 51 -8.73 -1.54 8.75
C ILE A 51 -7.50 -2.40 9.01
N GLY A 52 -7.70 -3.70 9.24
CA GLY A 52 -6.61 -4.66 9.43
C GLY A 52 -5.61 -4.65 8.27
N GLY A 53 -4.33 -4.48 8.59
CA GLY A 53 -3.25 -4.40 7.61
C GLY A 53 -3.03 -3.01 6.99
N VAL A 54 -3.87 -2.02 7.27
CA VAL A 54 -3.66 -0.63 6.83
C VAL A 54 -2.96 0.16 7.93
N GLY A 55 -1.70 0.50 7.69
CA GLY A 55 -0.93 1.39 8.58
C GLY A 55 -0.96 2.85 8.12
N GLU A 56 -0.35 3.72 8.93
CA GLU A 56 -0.32 5.19 8.74
C GLU A 56 0.11 5.58 7.32
N ARG A 57 1.23 5.04 6.83
CA ARG A 57 1.75 5.37 5.48
C ARG A 57 0.77 5.01 4.36
N THR A 58 0.08 3.87 4.50
CA THR A 58 -0.94 3.44 3.55
C THR A 58 -2.15 4.34 3.62
N ALA A 59 -2.62 4.68 4.83
CA ALA A 59 -3.73 5.60 5.04
C ALA A 59 -3.44 6.98 4.42
N VAL A 60 -2.27 7.57 4.70
CA VAL A 60 -1.85 8.85 4.09
C VAL A 60 -1.83 8.77 2.57
N LYS A 61 -1.26 7.70 1.99
CA LYS A 61 -1.20 7.54 0.54
C LYS A 61 -2.59 7.42 -0.10
N VAL A 62 -3.54 6.76 0.58
CA VAL A 62 -4.94 6.68 0.12
C VAL A 62 -5.61 8.05 0.18
N ILE A 63 -5.47 8.78 1.29
CA ILE A 63 -6.04 10.14 1.43
C ILE A 63 -5.48 11.07 0.35
N VAL A 64 -4.16 11.09 0.17
CA VAL A 64 -3.53 11.94 -0.86
C VAL A 64 -3.91 11.49 -2.27
N GLY A 65 -3.90 10.18 -2.54
CA GLY A 65 -4.22 9.63 -3.85
C GLY A 65 -5.68 9.78 -4.27
N THR A 66 -6.57 10.10 -3.34
CA THR A 66 -8.00 10.32 -3.58
C THR A 66 -8.43 11.77 -3.39
N ASN A 67 -7.48 12.67 -3.11
CA ASN A 67 -7.76 14.06 -2.74
C ASN A 67 -8.79 14.13 -1.59
N ALA A 68 -8.51 13.43 -0.49
CA ALA A 68 -9.43 13.26 0.64
C ALA A 68 -10.80 12.70 0.23
N PHE A 69 -10.79 11.69 -0.66
CA PHE A 69 -11.97 11.06 -1.26
C PHE A 69 -12.87 11.96 -2.12
N ARG A 70 -12.39 13.15 -2.51
CA ARG A 70 -13.16 14.07 -3.35
C ARG A 70 -13.16 13.66 -4.83
N ASP A 71 -12.09 13.00 -5.28
CA ASP A 71 -11.94 12.64 -6.70
C ASP A 71 -12.75 11.40 -7.09
N PHE A 72 -13.21 10.61 -6.12
CA PHE A 72 -13.91 9.36 -6.34
C PHE A 72 -15.24 9.31 -5.59
N THR A 73 -16.34 9.30 -6.34
CA THR A 73 -17.69 9.11 -5.78
C THR A 73 -18.16 7.65 -5.78
N ASP A 74 -17.41 6.75 -6.42
CA ASP A 74 -17.71 5.32 -6.53
C ASP A 74 -16.47 4.50 -6.17
N ALA A 75 -16.62 3.61 -5.20
CA ALA A 75 -15.58 2.70 -4.75
C ALA A 75 -15.00 1.86 -5.90
N ARG A 76 -15.82 1.48 -6.89
CA ARG A 76 -15.33 0.73 -8.07
C ARG A 76 -14.38 1.56 -8.91
N LYS A 77 -14.62 2.86 -9.08
CA LYS A 77 -13.72 3.76 -9.82
C LYS A 77 -12.38 3.89 -9.10
N PHE A 78 -12.41 4.00 -7.77
CA PHE A 78 -11.19 3.99 -6.96
C PHE A 78 -10.45 2.65 -7.08
N CYS A 79 -11.13 1.50 -6.97
CA CYS A 79 -10.50 0.19 -7.15
C CYS A 79 -9.86 0.00 -8.53
N CYS A 80 -10.48 0.54 -9.58
CA CYS A 80 -9.88 0.58 -10.92
C CYS A 80 -8.61 1.43 -10.97
N HIS A 81 -8.65 2.62 -10.37
CA HIS A 81 -7.50 3.52 -10.27
C HIS A 81 -6.36 2.93 -9.43
N ALA A 82 -6.69 2.27 -8.32
CA ALA A 82 -5.77 1.59 -7.43
C ALA A 82 -5.26 0.25 -7.98
N GLY A 83 -5.72 -0.18 -9.16
CA GLY A 83 -5.26 -1.41 -9.80
C GLY A 83 -5.65 -2.68 -9.04
N LEU A 84 -6.80 -2.64 -8.35
CA LEU A 84 -7.40 -3.76 -7.61
C LEU A 84 -8.46 -4.49 -8.43
N ALA A 85 -9.21 -3.75 -9.26
CA ALA A 85 -10.27 -4.32 -10.09
C ALA A 85 -9.70 -4.84 -11.43
N PRO A 86 -9.77 -6.16 -11.70
CA PRO A 86 -9.35 -6.71 -12.98
C PRO A 86 -10.44 -6.54 -14.04
N PHE A 87 -10.05 -6.31 -15.29
CA PHE A 87 -10.94 -6.17 -16.44
C PHE A 87 -10.86 -7.43 -17.31
N SER A 88 -11.99 -7.86 -17.85
CA SER A 88 -12.01 -8.88 -18.90
C SER A 88 -11.50 -8.27 -20.20
N TYR A 89 -10.73 -9.04 -20.96
CA TYR A 89 -10.31 -8.69 -22.30
C TYR A 89 -10.80 -9.77 -23.26
N THR A 90 -12.02 -9.54 -23.76
CA THR A 90 -12.74 -10.44 -24.64
C THR A 90 -13.11 -9.71 -25.93
N SER A 91 -12.86 -10.33 -27.07
CA SER A 91 -13.24 -9.82 -28.39
C SER A 91 -13.81 -10.94 -29.24
N GLY A 92 -15.07 -10.77 -29.66
CA GLY A 92 -15.84 -11.80 -30.37
C GLY A 92 -15.95 -13.11 -29.57
N SER A 93 -16.09 -14.23 -30.27
CA SER A 93 -16.16 -15.57 -29.69
C SER A 93 -14.78 -16.24 -29.48
N SER A 94 -13.70 -15.64 -29.99
CA SER A 94 -12.39 -16.32 -30.08
C SER A 94 -11.34 -15.79 -29.10
N ILE A 95 -11.40 -14.51 -28.71
CA ILE A 95 -10.43 -13.94 -27.75
C ILE A 95 -11.00 -14.02 -26.34
N HIS A 96 -10.40 -14.89 -25.51
CA HIS A 96 -10.74 -15.04 -24.09
C HIS A 96 -9.46 -15.00 -23.23
N SER A 97 -8.94 -13.78 -23.01
CA SER A 97 -7.72 -13.59 -22.22
C SER A 97 -8.02 -13.57 -20.72
N ARG A 98 -7.00 -13.88 -19.91
CA ARG A 98 -7.09 -13.75 -18.44
C ARG A 98 -7.41 -12.31 -18.06
N ASN A 99 -8.25 -12.13 -17.05
CA ASN A 99 -8.56 -10.80 -16.54
C ASN A 99 -7.28 -10.12 -16.01
N ARG A 100 -7.08 -8.84 -16.37
CA ARG A 100 -5.92 -8.07 -15.94
C ARG A 100 -6.33 -6.69 -15.47
N VAL A 101 -5.58 -6.16 -14.51
CA VAL A 101 -5.75 -4.78 -14.07
C VAL A 101 -5.12 -3.81 -15.09
N SER A 102 -5.63 -2.58 -15.14
CA SER A 102 -5.10 -1.55 -16.04
C SER A 102 -3.64 -1.22 -15.73
N GLN A 103 -2.83 -1.02 -16.77
CA GLN A 103 -1.45 -0.53 -16.62
C GLN A 103 -1.38 0.96 -16.22
N ARG A 104 -2.48 1.69 -16.38
CA ARG A 104 -2.64 3.10 -16.00
C ARG A 104 -2.99 3.29 -14.52
N ALA A 105 -3.11 2.19 -13.76
CA ALA A 105 -3.38 2.25 -12.33
C ALA A 105 -2.19 2.85 -11.55
N ASP A 106 -2.47 3.47 -10.40
CA ASP A 106 -1.43 3.85 -9.44
C ASP A 106 -0.80 2.57 -8.87
N LYS A 107 0.41 2.24 -9.33
CA LYS A 107 1.12 1.02 -8.90
C LYS A 107 1.63 1.13 -7.45
N ASN A 108 1.81 2.34 -6.93
CA ASN A 108 2.26 2.55 -5.56
C ASN A 108 1.15 2.23 -4.57
N ILE A 109 -0.06 2.74 -4.80
CA ILE A 109 -1.20 2.42 -3.93
C ILE A 109 -1.55 0.93 -4.02
N LYS A 110 -1.45 0.32 -5.21
CA LYS A 110 -1.61 -1.12 -5.40
C LYS A 110 -0.65 -1.92 -4.53
N ALA A 111 0.63 -1.57 -4.55
CA ALA A 111 1.66 -2.26 -3.77
C ALA A 111 1.39 -2.17 -2.26
N LEU A 112 1.02 -0.98 -1.76
CA LEU A 112 0.71 -0.78 -0.35
C LEU A 112 -0.53 -1.56 0.10
N LEU A 113 -1.61 -1.51 -0.68
CA LEU A 113 -2.84 -2.24 -0.37
C LEU A 113 -2.64 -3.76 -0.46
N HIS A 114 -1.81 -4.23 -1.40
CA HIS A 114 -1.42 -5.63 -1.47
C HIS A 114 -0.64 -6.08 -0.22
N MET A 115 0.33 -5.28 0.25
CA MET A 115 1.05 -5.58 1.48
C MET A 115 0.14 -5.56 2.72
N GLY A 116 -0.86 -4.66 2.74
CA GLY A 116 -1.87 -4.64 3.78
C GLY A 116 -2.74 -5.89 3.78
N ALA A 117 -3.23 -6.30 2.60
CA ALA A 117 -4.00 -7.53 2.44
C ALA A 117 -3.20 -8.78 2.85
N LEU A 118 -1.92 -8.86 2.47
CA LEU A 118 -1.04 -9.94 2.92
C LEU A 118 -0.87 -9.95 4.43
N THR A 119 -0.70 -8.79 5.05
CA THR A 119 -0.57 -8.68 6.51
C THR A 119 -1.84 -9.15 7.20
N ALA A 120 -3.02 -8.69 6.73
CA ALA A 120 -4.31 -9.13 7.24
C ALA A 120 -4.52 -10.64 7.08
N ALA A 121 -4.13 -11.22 5.93
CA ALA A 121 -4.29 -12.64 5.66
C ALA A 121 -3.28 -13.54 6.38
N THR A 122 -2.10 -13.06 6.75
CA THR A 122 -1.02 -13.91 7.28
C THR A 122 -0.64 -13.66 8.73
N ARG A 123 -0.94 -12.46 9.27
CA ARG A 123 -0.47 -12.03 10.60
C ARG A 123 -1.58 -11.59 11.54
N MET A 124 -2.82 -11.57 11.07
CA MET A 124 -3.98 -11.18 11.88
C MET A 124 -4.96 -12.35 11.96
N GLU A 125 -5.65 -12.49 13.07
CA GLU A 125 -6.75 -13.46 13.20
C GLU A 125 -8.02 -12.87 12.56
N GLY A 126 -8.81 -13.72 11.90
CA GLY A 126 -10.08 -13.34 11.28
C GLY A 126 -10.39 -14.09 9.99
N GLU A 127 -11.53 -13.78 9.39
CA GLU A 127 -12.08 -14.49 8.23
C GLU A 127 -11.10 -14.54 7.04
N LEU A 128 -10.37 -13.44 6.79
CA LEU A 128 -9.37 -13.39 5.71
C LEU A 128 -8.20 -14.36 5.94
N HIS A 129 -7.79 -14.53 7.20
CA HIS A 129 -6.71 -15.44 7.56
C HIS A 129 -7.15 -16.89 7.42
N GLU A 130 -8.33 -17.22 7.92
CA GLU A 130 -8.92 -18.56 7.78
C GLU A 130 -9.11 -18.93 6.31
N TYR A 131 -9.63 -18.00 5.51
CA TYR A 131 -9.80 -18.19 4.08
C TYR A 131 -8.45 -18.41 3.37
N TYR A 132 -7.44 -17.62 3.71
CA TYR A 132 -6.10 -17.76 3.15
C TYR A 132 -5.50 -19.14 3.50
N MET A 133 -5.56 -19.56 4.76
CA MET A 133 -5.04 -20.87 5.19
C MET A 133 -5.78 -22.03 4.52
N LYS A 134 -7.11 -21.94 4.38
CA LYS A 134 -7.90 -22.90 3.61
C LYS A 134 -7.43 -22.99 2.17
N LYS A 135 -7.23 -21.85 1.49
CA LYS A 135 -6.78 -21.84 0.09
C LYS A 135 -5.36 -22.39 -0.08
N VAL A 136 -4.46 -22.13 0.87
CA VAL A 136 -3.12 -22.72 0.89
C VAL A 136 -3.20 -24.24 1.08
N ALA A 137 -4.07 -24.73 1.97
CA ALA A 137 -4.31 -26.16 2.16
C ALA A 137 -4.89 -26.86 0.91
N GLU A 138 -5.68 -26.13 0.12
CA GLU A 138 -6.18 -26.58 -1.20
C GLU A 138 -5.10 -26.57 -2.30
N GLY A 139 -3.84 -26.23 -1.98
CA GLY A 139 -2.72 -26.24 -2.92
C GLY A 139 -2.55 -24.96 -3.73
N LYS A 140 -3.21 -23.85 -3.35
CA LYS A 140 -2.93 -22.55 -3.98
C LYS A 140 -1.60 -21.97 -3.50
N ASN A 141 -0.94 -21.28 -4.42
CA ASN A 141 0.32 -20.59 -4.13
C ASN A 141 0.13 -19.50 -3.06
N LYS A 142 1.17 -19.34 -2.23
CA LYS A 142 1.32 -18.25 -1.27
C LYS A 142 1.69 -16.95 -1.98
#